data_AF-L7UG74-F1
#
_entry.id   AF-L7UG74-F1
#
_cell.length_a   1.000
_cell.length_b   1.000
_cell.length_c   1.000
_cell.angle_alpha   90.00
_cell.angle_beta   90.00
_cell.angle_gamma   90.00
#
_symmetry.space_group_name_H-M   'P 1'
#
loop_
_entity.id
_entity.type
_entity.pdbx_description
1 polymer ?
#
loop_
_entity_poly.entity_id
_entity_poly.type
_entity_poly.pdbx_seq_one_letter_code
_entity_poly.pdbx_strand_id
1 'polypeptide(L)'
;MMNMKLSAAEIILWLLVLNLGLSFGAGLYEHRIMLPRWLDAQGPHWFSEEARRDNVGLRFWAFVSTGPLTLLTLASGFFALRAPGPLRAWWLGAVALVLVDRLLTFSYFIPTMMRLMQAPDSSESVASAVQWSRLNHLRHLLVAAAWLCSLQALTWLRVSKVLPGAS
;
A
#
# COMPACT_ATOMS: atom_id res chain seq x y z
N MET A 1 21.27 -3.91 -29.88
CA MET A 1 19.92 -4.45 -29.59
C MET A 1 19.91 -4.99 -28.17
N MET A 2 19.17 -4.36 -27.26
CA MET A 2 19.08 -4.76 -25.86
C MET A 2 18.21 -6.03 -25.78
N ASN A 3 18.74 -7.12 -25.25
CA ASN A 3 18.02 -8.39 -25.12
C ASN A 3 16.89 -8.22 -24.09
N MET A 4 15.64 -8.02 -24.55
CA MET A 4 14.48 -7.63 -23.75
C MET A 4 13.80 -8.78 -22.98
N LYS A 5 14.53 -9.85 -22.63
CA LYS A 5 13.95 -10.91 -21.79
C LYS A 5 14.05 -10.48 -20.32
N LEU A 6 12.98 -9.88 -19.81
CA LEU A 6 12.83 -9.64 -18.37
C LEU A 6 12.74 -10.98 -17.65
N SER A 7 13.54 -11.15 -16.59
CA SER A 7 13.39 -12.32 -15.71
C SER A 7 12.10 -12.23 -14.89
N ALA A 8 11.61 -13.35 -14.37
CA ALA A 8 10.43 -13.35 -13.50
C ALA A 8 10.62 -12.45 -12.28
N ALA A 9 11.82 -12.44 -11.68
CA ALA A 9 12.16 -11.58 -10.56
C ALA A 9 12.04 -10.09 -10.93
N GLU A 10 12.49 -9.70 -12.11
CA GLU A 10 12.36 -8.32 -12.61
C GLU A 10 10.92 -7.92 -12.83
N ILE A 11 10.13 -8.79 -13.44
CA ILE A 11 8.71 -8.52 -13.67
C ILE A 11 8.01 -8.31 -12.33
N ILE A 12 8.26 -9.16 -11.34
CA ILE A 12 7.69 -9.04 -10.00
C ILE A 12 8.12 -7.74 -9.31
N LEU A 13 9.39 -7.38 -9.37
CA LEU A 13 9.86 -6.12 -8.78
C LEU A 13 9.23 -4.89 -9.46
N TRP A 14 9.13 -4.90 -10.79
CA TRP A 14 8.44 -3.85 -11.54
C TRP A 14 6.97 -3.74 -11.17
N LEU A 15 6.25 -4.86 -11.13
CA LEU A 15 4.84 -4.90 -10.74
C LEU A 15 4.67 -4.39 -9.30
N LEU A 16 5.55 -4.76 -8.38
CA LEU A 16 5.54 -4.24 -7.01
C LEU A 16 5.71 -2.72 -7.00
N VAL A 17 6.70 -2.17 -7.72
CA VAL A 17 6.94 -0.73 -7.82
C VAL A 17 5.72 0.01 -8.36
N LEU A 18 5.14 -0.46 -9.46
CA LEU A 18 3.98 0.16 -10.09
C LEU A 18 2.74 0.09 -9.19
N ASN A 19 2.50 -1.07 -8.57
CA ASN A 19 1.35 -1.26 -7.68
C ASN A 19 1.48 -0.40 -6.42
N LEU A 20 2.67 -0.26 -5.85
CA LEU A 20 2.91 0.61 -4.70
C LEU A 20 2.71 2.09 -5.05
N GLY A 21 3.19 2.54 -6.21
CA GLY A 21 2.95 3.90 -6.70
C GLY A 21 1.45 4.19 -6.87
N LEU A 22 0.72 3.27 -7.51
CA LEU A 22 -0.74 3.38 -7.67
C LEU A 22 -1.46 3.40 -6.32
N SER A 23 -1.09 2.48 -5.42
CA SER A 23 -1.67 2.38 -4.08
C SER A 23 -1.41 3.66 -3.27
N PHE A 24 -0.21 4.21 -3.34
CA PHE A 24 0.14 5.45 -2.65
C PHE A 24 -0.68 6.64 -3.17
N GLY A 25 -0.71 6.83 -4.50
CA GLY A 25 -1.47 7.91 -5.13
C GLY A 25 -2.98 7.82 -4.83
N ALA A 26 -3.55 6.62 -4.94
CA ALA A 26 -4.95 6.41 -4.59
C ALA A 26 -5.24 6.63 -3.09
N GLY A 27 -4.31 6.25 -2.22
CA GLY A 27 -4.40 6.52 -0.79
C GLY A 27 -4.45 8.02 -0.47
N LEU A 28 -3.58 8.80 -1.11
CA LEU A 28 -3.60 10.26 -0.98
C LEU A 28 -4.92 10.86 -1.49
N TYR A 29 -5.41 10.36 -2.64
CA TYR A 29 -6.67 10.81 -3.20
C TYR A 29 -7.85 10.51 -2.28
N GLU A 30 -7.95 9.28 -1.76
CA GLU A 30 -8.98 8.91 -0.79
C GLU A 30 -8.94 9.82 0.43
N HIS A 31 -7.76 9.98 1.03
CA HIS A 31 -7.62 10.76 2.25
C HIS A 31 -7.91 12.26 2.06
N ARG A 32 -7.59 12.83 0.88
CA ARG A 32 -7.76 14.27 0.62
C ARG A 32 -9.09 14.65 -0.01
N ILE A 33 -9.71 13.75 -0.78
CA ILE A 33 -10.89 14.06 -1.59
C ILE A 33 -12.12 13.29 -1.10
N MET A 34 -11.97 12.00 -0.79
CA MET A 34 -13.12 11.17 -0.40
C MET A 34 -13.42 11.28 1.09
N LEU A 35 -12.41 11.20 1.95
CA LEU A 35 -12.57 11.20 3.40
C LEU A 35 -13.31 12.43 3.95
N PRO A 36 -13.09 13.67 3.46
CA PRO A 36 -13.87 14.83 3.90
C PRO A 36 -15.37 14.74 3.61
N ARG A 37 -15.80 13.85 2.70
CA ARG A 37 -17.23 13.59 2.44
C ARG A 37 -17.85 12.66 3.48
N TRP A 38 -17.04 11.85 4.15
CA TRP A 38 -17.50 10.89 5.15
C TRP A 38 -17.37 11.44 6.57
N LEU A 39 -16.41 12.33 6.79
CA LEU A 39 -16.06 12.87 8.09
C LEU A 39 -15.90 14.38 7.98
N ASP A 40 -16.87 15.13 8.49
CA ASP A 40 -16.74 16.57 8.66
C ASP A 40 -15.94 16.86 9.93
N ALA A 41 -14.76 17.46 9.75
CA ALA A 41 -13.88 17.84 10.86
C ALA A 41 -14.29 19.18 11.51
N GLN A 42 -15.16 19.97 10.87
CA GLN A 42 -15.60 21.29 11.34
C GLN A 42 -16.91 21.24 12.12
N GLY A 43 -17.80 20.28 11.84
CA GLY A 43 -18.89 19.83 12.71
C GLY A 43 -18.82 18.30 12.81
N PRO A 44 -18.51 17.69 13.96
CA PRO A 44 -18.11 16.29 14.07
C PRO A 44 -19.26 15.35 13.70
N HIS A 45 -19.37 15.05 12.40
CA HIS A 45 -20.40 14.20 11.84
C HIS A 45 -19.76 13.09 11.00
N TRP A 46 -20.25 11.87 11.22
CA TRP A 46 -19.90 10.70 10.45
C TRP A 46 -21.03 10.35 9.47
N PHE A 47 -20.78 10.57 8.18
CA PHE A 47 -21.71 10.31 7.09
C PHE A 47 -21.54 8.89 6.56
N SER A 48 -22.07 7.91 7.31
CA SER A 48 -21.93 6.49 6.94
C SER A 48 -22.56 6.14 5.58
N GLU A 49 -23.61 6.86 5.15
CA GLU A 49 -24.24 6.66 3.84
C GLU A 49 -23.32 7.07 2.69
N GLU A 50 -22.59 8.17 2.80
CA GLU A 50 -21.61 8.59 1.78
C GLU A 50 -20.46 7.58 1.67
N ALA A 51 -19.97 7.08 2.81
CA ALA A 51 -18.94 6.03 2.84
C ALA A 51 -19.45 4.72 2.18
N ARG A 52 -20.70 4.33 2.43
CA ARG A 52 -21.38 3.19 1.77
C ARG A 52 -21.56 3.42 0.27
N ARG A 53 -21.95 4.62 -0.14
CA ARG A 53 -22.16 4.97 -1.54
C ARG A 53 -20.87 4.91 -2.34
N ASP A 54 -19.78 5.42 -1.77
CA ASP A 54 -18.46 5.41 -2.43
C ASP A 54 -17.87 3.98 -2.47
N ASN A 55 -18.00 3.21 -1.39
CA ASN A 55 -17.56 1.81 -1.27
C ASN A 55 -16.17 1.54 -1.86
N VAL A 56 -15.22 2.44 -1.59
CA VAL A 56 -13.85 2.41 -2.13
C VAL A 56 -13.14 1.08 -1.84
N GLY A 57 -13.47 0.43 -0.72
CA GLY A 57 -12.93 -0.86 -0.31
C GLY A 57 -13.16 -1.94 -1.36
N LEU A 58 -14.41 -2.14 -1.78
CA LEU A 58 -14.76 -3.17 -2.76
C LEU A 58 -14.58 -2.70 -4.21
N ARG A 59 -14.81 -1.42 -4.50
CA ARG A 59 -14.73 -0.90 -5.87
C ARG A 59 -13.29 -0.68 -6.34
N PHE A 60 -12.34 -0.49 -5.43
CA PHE A 60 -10.96 -0.17 -5.78
C PHE A 60 -9.95 -1.02 -4.99
N TRP A 61 -9.97 -0.95 -3.66
CA TRP A 61 -8.89 -1.54 -2.86
C TRP A 61 -8.79 -3.06 -2.94
N ALA A 62 -9.92 -3.75 -3.13
CA ALA A 62 -9.94 -5.18 -3.39
C ALA A 62 -9.06 -5.58 -4.59
N PHE A 63 -9.07 -4.75 -5.65
CA PHE A 63 -8.40 -4.99 -6.93
C PHE A 63 -7.03 -4.35 -7.05
N VAL A 64 -6.60 -3.54 -6.09
CA VAL A 64 -5.26 -2.91 -6.10
C VAL A 64 -4.38 -3.43 -4.99
N SER A 65 -4.96 -3.67 -3.81
CA SER A 65 -4.17 -3.94 -2.62
C SER A 65 -4.49 -5.27 -1.96
N THR A 66 -5.78 -5.58 -1.72
CA THR A 66 -6.16 -6.75 -0.91
C THR A 66 -5.70 -8.06 -1.56
N GLY A 67 -6.00 -8.25 -2.86
CA GLY A 67 -5.47 -9.37 -3.63
C GLY A 67 -4.08 -9.06 -4.20
N PRO A 68 -3.95 -8.11 -5.15
CA PRO A 68 -2.73 -7.98 -5.94
C PRO A 68 -1.49 -7.59 -5.12
N LEU A 69 -1.56 -6.58 -4.25
CA LEU A 69 -0.40 -6.20 -3.44
C LEU A 69 0.01 -7.32 -2.49
N THR A 70 -0.93 -8.05 -1.90
CA THR A 70 -0.62 -9.20 -1.02
C THR A 70 0.13 -10.28 -1.79
N LEU A 71 -0.35 -10.69 -2.96
CA LEU A 71 0.32 -11.70 -3.79
C LEU A 71 1.69 -11.22 -4.27
N LEU A 72 1.79 -9.97 -4.72
CA LEU A 72 3.06 -9.36 -5.14
C LEU A 72 4.06 -9.30 -3.98
N THR A 73 3.61 -9.06 -2.76
CA THR A 73 4.46 -9.01 -1.57
C THR A 73 5.05 -10.39 -1.26
N LEU A 74 4.24 -11.45 -1.33
CA LEU A 74 4.69 -12.82 -1.11
C LEU A 74 5.67 -13.27 -2.20
N ALA A 75 5.33 -13.03 -3.47
CA ALA A 75 6.22 -13.32 -4.60
C ALA A 75 7.53 -12.54 -4.51
N SER A 76 7.45 -11.25 -4.16
CA SER A 76 8.61 -10.40 -3.94
C SER A 76 9.49 -10.90 -2.81
N GLY A 77 8.91 -11.34 -1.68
CA GLY A 77 9.66 -11.93 -0.58
C GLY A 77 10.45 -13.16 -1.01
N PHE A 78 9.84 -14.04 -1.81
CA PHE A 78 10.51 -15.23 -2.34
C PHE A 78 11.74 -14.89 -3.19
N PHE A 79 11.63 -13.91 -4.10
CA PHE A 79 12.75 -13.49 -4.94
C PHE A 79 13.79 -12.65 -4.18
N ALA A 80 13.34 -11.77 -3.29
CA ALA A 80 14.20 -10.92 -2.47
C ALA A 80 15.15 -11.76 -1.60
N LEU A 81 14.67 -12.84 -0.98
CA LEU A 81 15.49 -13.75 -0.17
C LEU A 81 16.64 -14.41 -0.96
N ARG A 82 16.52 -14.50 -2.29
CA ARG A 82 17.51 -15.09 -3.20
C ARG A 82 18.39 -14.07 -3.90
N ALA A 83 18.10 -12.78 -3.73
CA ALA A 83 18.91 -11.73 -4.32
C ALA A 83 20.26 -11.59 -3.58
N PRO A 84 21.33 -11.14 -4.26
CA PRO A 84 22.60 -10.83 -3.63
C PRO A 84 22.66 -9.38 -3.12
N GLY A 85 23.59 -9.14 -2.21
CA GLY A 85 24.12 -7.80 -1.92
C GLY A 85 23.08 -6.72 -1.55
N PRO A 86 23.30 -5.48 -1.99
CA PRO A 86 22.39 -4.36 -1.73
C PRO A 86 20.98 -4.55 -2.29
N LEU A 87 20.82 -5.25 -3.42
CA LEU A 87 19.52 -5.55 -4.01
C LEU A 87 18.62 -6.29 -3.00
N ARG A 88 19.16 -7.30 -2.32
CA ARG A 88 18.45 -8.04 -1.28
C ARG A 88 17.98 -7.13 -0.15
N ALA A 89 18.87 -6.28 0.37
CA ALA A 89 18.57 -5.44 1.51
C ALA A 89 17.41 -4.48 1.21
N TRP A 90 17.46 -3.79 0.08
CA TRP A 90 16.40 -2.85 -0.33
C TRP A 90 15.09 -3.55 -0.68
N TRP A 91 15.15 -4.72 -1.34
CA TRP A 91 13.96 -5.46 -1.69
C TRP A 91 13.27 -6.07 -0.46
N LEU A 92 14.03 -6.65 0.48
CA LEU A 92 13.48 -7.14 1.75
C LEU A 92 12.94 -5.99 2.61
N GLY A 93 13.58 -4.83 2.60
CA GLY A 93 13.06 -3.63 3.27
C GLY A 93 11.69 -3.22 2.73
N ALA A 94 11.51 -3.21 1.41
CA ALA A 94 10.21 -2.96 0.79
C ALA A 94 9.17 -4.01 1.22
N VAL A 95 9.52 -5.31 1.14
CA VAL A 95 8.64 -6.42 1.53
C VAL A 95 8.21 -6.30 2.99
N ALA A 96 9.13 -6.03 3.91
CA ALA A 96 8.83 -5.90 5.33
C ALA A 96 7.86 -4.76 5.61
N LEU A 97 8.07 -3.58 5.00
CA LEU A 97 7.17 -2.43 5.14
C LEU A 97 5.76 -2.73 4.61
N VAL A 98 5.65 -3.41 3.46
CA VAL A 98 4.34 -3.81 2.94
C VAL A 98 3.69 -4.83 3.86
N LEU A 99 4.43 -5.83 4.38
CA LEU A 99 3.86 -6.81 5.32
C LEU A 99 3.29 -6.14 6.57
N VAL A 100 3.99 -5.16 7.16
CA VAL A 100 3.46 -4.38 8.29
C VAL A 100 2.17 -3.66 7.90
N ASP A 101 2.15 -2.96 6.76
CA ASP A 101 0.94 -2.31 6.27
C ASP A 101 -0.21 -3.31 6.00
N ARG A 102 0.07 -4.49 5.45
CA ARG A 102 -0.94 -5.55 5.25
C ARG A 102 -1.50 -6.04 6.58
N LEU A 103 -0.66 -6.30 7.58
CA LEU A 103 -1.09 -6.70 8.91
C LEU A 103 -2.00 -5.65 9.53
N LEU A 104 -1.64 -4.37 9.48
CA LEU A 104 -2.50 -3.28 9.93
C LEU A 104 -3.82 -3.23 9.15
N THR A 105 -3.76 -3.40 7.82
CA THR A 105 -4.92 -3.35 6.94
C THR A 105 -5.95 -4.42 7.33
N PHE A 106 -5.51 -5.66 7.50
CA PHE A 106 -6.38 -6.79 7.82
C PHE A 106 -6.86 -6.80 9.28
N SER A 107 -6.02 -6.38 10.23
CA SER A 107 -6.35 -6.41 11.65
C SER A 107 -7.16 -5.20 12.12
N TYR A 108 -6.95 -4.02 11.51
CA TYR A 108 -7.54 -2.78 11.98
C TYR A 108 -8.36 -2.05 10.90
N PHE A 109 -7.79 -1.74 9.72
CA PHE A 109 -8.44 -0.80 8.79
C PHE A 109 -9.69 -1.36 8.14
N ILE A 110 -9.64 -2.59 7.61
CA ILE A 110 -10.81 -3.23 6.98
C ILE A 110 -11.91 -3.45 8.03
N PRO A 111 -11.66 -4.10 9.19
CA PRO A 111 -12.70 -4.31 10.19
C PRO A 111 -13.31 -3.00 10.71
N THR A 112 -12.47 -1.97 10.93
CA THR A 112 -12.95 -0.68 11.45
C THR A 112 -13.80 0.04 10.42
N MET A 113 -13.40 0.07 9.14
CA MET A 113 -14.20 0.70 8.09
C MET A 113 -15.54 -0.03 7.89
N MET A 114 -15.55 -1.37 7.93
CA MET A 114 -16.79 -2.14 7.86
C MET A 114 -17.77 -1.80 9.00
N ARG A 115 -17.27 -1.63 10.23
CA ARG A 115 -18.09 -1.20 11.37
C ARG A 115 -18.58 0.22 11.22
N LEU A 116 -17.70 1.15 10.85
CA LEU A 116 -18.04 2.56 10.63
C LEU A 116 -19.10 2.72 9.52
N MET A 117 -18.99 1.96 8.44
CA MET A 117 -20.00 1.92 7.37
C MET A 117 -21.37 1.41 7.82
N GLN A 118 -21.51 0.83 9.02
CA GLN A 118 -22.79 0.40 9.59
C GLN A 118 -23.20 1.24 10.80
N ALA A 119 -22.30 2.08 11.32
CA ALA A 119 -22.52 2.85 12.52
C ALA A 119 -23.43 4.08 12.25
N PRO A 120 -24.28 4.47 13.22
CA PRO A 120 -25.00 5.73 13.15
C PRO A 120 -24.03 6.90 13.33
N ASP A 121 -24.49 8.10 12.99
CA ASP A 121 -23.76 9.31 13.33
C ASP A 121 -23.81 9.55 14.85
N SER A 122 -22.65 9.51 15.50
CA SER A 122 -22.50 9.62 16.95
C SER A 122 -21.09 10.08 17.31
N SER A 123 -20.90 10.59 18.52
CA SER A 123 -19.57 10.98 19.02
C SER A 123 -18.57 9.82 19.02
N GLU A 124 -19.02 8.59 19.28
CA GLU A 124 -18.17 7.39 19.24
C GLU A 124 -17.75 7.03 17.81
N SER A 125 -18.69 7.10 16.85
CA SER A 125 -18.42 6.88 15.42
C SER A 125 -17.41 7.89 14.90
N VAL A 126 -17.58 9.17 15.25
CA VAL A 126 -16.66 10.24 14.87
C VAL A 126 -15.28 10.02 15.48
N ALA A 127 -15.20 9.72 16.78
CA ALA A 127 -13.91 9.45 17.43
C ALA A 127 -13.17 8.28 16.77
N SER A 128 -13.90 7.22 16.44
CA SER A 128 -13.37 6.06 15.72
C SER A 128 -12.91 6.41 14.30
N ALA A 129 -13.68 7.21 13.57
CA ALA A 129 -13.34 7.67 12.22
C ALA A 129 -12.13 8.61 12.20
N VAL A 130 -12.03 9.52 13.17
CA VAL A 130 -10.86 10.39 13.38
C VAL A 130 -9.62 9.55 13.69
N GLN A 131 -9.74 8.56 14.56
CA GLN A 131 -8.63 7.66 14.88
C GLN A 131 -8.20 6.85 13.65
N TRP A 132 -9.16 6.32 12.90
CA TRP A 132 -8.91 5.61 11.64
C TRP A 132 -8.17 6.50 10.64
N SER A 133 -8.63 7.75 10.47
CA SER A 133 -8.01 8.75 9.60
C SER A 133 -6.56 9.05 10.00
N ARG A 134 -6.31 9.29 11.30
CA ARG A 134 -4.97 9.58 11.82
C ARG A 134 -4.01 8.42 11.58
N LEU A 135 -4.45 7.18 11.87
CA LEU A 135 -3.64 5.99 11.61
C LEU A 135 -3.41 5.76 10.11
N ASN A 136 -4.32 6.24 9.25
CA ASN A 136 -4.14 6.12 7.80
C ASN A 136 -2.91 6.91 7.30
N HIS A 137 -2.52 8.00 7.97
CA HIS A 137 -1.25 8.68 7.67
C HIS A 137 -0.03 7.76 7.86
N LEU A 138 -0.01 6.98 8.94
CA LEU A 138 1.04 6.00 9.18
C LEU A 138 1.08 4.97 8.04
N ARG A 139 -0.08 4.48 7.60
CA ARG A 139 -0.15 3.58 6.43
C ARG A 139 0.38 4.22 5.16
N HIS A 140 0.03 5.47 4.89
CA HIS A 140 0.58 6.17 3.72
C HIS A 140 2.12 6.31 3.81
N LEU A 141 2.67 6.57 4.99
CA LEU A 141 4.12 6.61 5.20
C LEU A 141 4.77 5.25 4.98
N LEU A 142 4.16 4.16 5.47
CA LEU A 142 4.63 2.80 5.23
C LEU A 142 4.65 2.45 3.75
N VAL A 143 3.57 2.75 3.02
CA VAL A 143 3.46 2.50 1.58
C VAL A 143 4.45 3.37 0.79
N ALA A 144 4.62 4.64 1.15
CA ALA A 144 5.61 5.52 0.53
C ALA A 144 7.04 5.02 0.74
N ALA A 145 7.39 4.65 1.97
CA ALA A 145 8.70 4.09 2.29
C ALA A 145 8.94 2.77 1.54
N ALA A 146 7.95 1.88 1.50
CA ALA A 146 8.03 0.64 0.73
C ALA A 146 8.25 0.92 -0.76
N TRP A 147 7.55 1.92 -1.31
CA TRP A 147 7.70 2.32 -2.70
C TRP A 147 9.12 2.82 -3.00
N LEU A 148 9.67 3.69 -2.15
CA LEU A 148 11.05 4.18 -2.29
C LEU A 148 12.08 3.04 -2.16
N CYS A 149 11.90 2.12 -1.21
CA CYS A 149 12.76 0.93 -1.10
C CYS A 149 12.69 0.05 -2.35
N SER A 150 11.50 -0.13 -2.93
CA SER A 150 11.32 -0.92 -4.16
C SER A 150 11.95 -0.25 -5.39
N LEU A 151 11.87 1.09 -5.49
CA LEU A 151 12.57 1.87 -6.52
C LEU A 151 14.09 1.75 -6.37
N GLN A 152 14.60 1.79 -5.14
CA GLN A 152 16.02 1.62 -4.88
C GLN A 152 16.50 0.20 -5.22
N ALA A 153 15.71 -0.82 -4.88
CA ALA A 153 15.97 -2.20 -5.32
C ALA A 153 16.00 -2.30 -6.85
N LEU A 154 15.08 -1.63 -7.54
CA LEU A 154 15.05 -1.61 -9.00
C LEU A 154 16.29 -0.96 -9.61
N THR A 155 16.81 0.11 -8.98
CA THR A 155 18.07 0.75 -9.38
C THR A 155 19.25 -0.23 -9.23
N TRP A 156 19.35 -0.92 -8.10
CA TRP A 156 20.40 -1.93 -7.89
C TRP A 156 20.32 -3.09 -8.88
N LEU A 157 19.10 -3.56 -9.19
CA LEU A 157 18.89 -4.61 -10.19
C LEU A 157 19.41 -4.20 -11.58
N ARG A 158 19.27 -2.92 -11.95
CA ARG A 158 19.84 -2.39 -13.19
C ARG A 158 21.36 -2.29 -13.13
N VAL A 159 21.92 -1.81 -12.01
CA VAL A 159 23.37 -1.70 -11.82
C VAL A 159 24.04 -3.08 -11.91
N SER A 160 23.51 -4.11 -11.23
CA SER A 160 24.07 -5.46 -11.25
C SER A 160 24.07 -6.09 -12.65
N LYS A 161 23.16 -5.68 -13.54
CA LYS A 161 23.16 -6.13 -14.95
C LYS A 161 24.23 -5.45 -15.79
N VAL A 162 24.55 -4.20 -15.50
CA VAL A 162 25.54 -3.41 -16.26
C VAL A 162 26.96 -3.68 -15.75
N LEU A 163 27.12 -3.91 -14.44
CA LEU A 163 28.41 -4.15 -13.78
C LEU A 163 28.36 -5.46 -12.96
N PRO A 164 28.70 -6.61 -13.55
CA PRO A 164 28.54 -7.94 -12.93
C PRO A 164 29.40 -8.23 -11.67
N GLY A 165 30.03 -7.23 -11.04
CA GLY A 165 30.88 -7.38 -9.85
C GLY A 165 30.56 -6.40 -8.71
N ALA A 166 29.47 -5.63 -8.80
CA ALA A 166 29.06 -4.66 -7.77
C ALA A 166 28.12 -5.26 -6.70
N SER A 167 27.98 -6.59 -6.67
CA SER A 167 27.02 -7.35 -5.84
C SER A 167 27.62 -7.89 -4.56
#